data_AF-A0A523YY72-F1
#
_entry.id   AF-A0A523YY72-F1
#
_cell.length_a   1.000
_cell.length_b   1.000
_cell.length_c   1.000
_cell.angle_alpha   90.00
_cell.angle_beta   90.00
_cell.angle_gamma   90.00
#
_symmetry.space_group_name_H-M   'P 1'
#
loop_
_entity.id
_entity.type
_entity.pdbx_description
1 polymer ?
#
loop_
_entity_poly.entity_id
_entity_poly.type
_entity_poly.pdbx_seq_one_letter_code
_entity_poly.pdbx_strand_id
1 'polypeptide(L)'
;MITVSWLIATLIFFYFSLIFWRFGNEPIRTFTIRQRSEKEEDQAGESEDEELTSEFLGEFGGYLKSVNDLNKFRYRLAAGGFLVAALTALLLALALI
;
A
#
# COMPACT_ATOMS: atom_id res chain seq x y z
N MET A 1 14.01 -37.11 6.87
CA MET A 1 13.00 -37.28 5.79
C MET A 1 12.39 -35.91 5.53
N ILE A 2 12.46 -35.37 4.31
CA ILE A 2 11.82 -34.07 4.02
C ILE A 2 10.32 -34.20 4.26
N THR A 3 9.84 -33.49 5.26
CA THR A 3 8.43 -33.46 5.65
C THR A 3 7.66 -32.57 4.68
N VAL A 4 6.89 -33.21 3.79
CA VAL A 4 6.09 -32.55 2.73
C VAL A 4 5.24 -31.38 3.27
N SER A 5 4.70 -31.51 4.49
CA SER A 5 3.90 -30.45 5.14
C SER A 5 4.67 -29.13 5.32
N TRP A 6 5.95 -29.19 5.70
CA TRP A 6 6.78 -28.00 5.90
C TRP A 6 7.18 -27.34 4.58
N LEU A 7 7.33 -28.13 3.51
CA LEU A 7 7.53 -27.62 2.15
C LEU A 7 6.29 -26.87 1.65
N ILE A 8 5.09 -27.43 1.85
CA ILE A 8 3.83 -26.76 1.48
C ILE A 8 3.69 -25.45 2.25
N ALA A 9 3.94 -25.45 3.57
CA ALA A 9 3.90 -24.24 4.39
C ALA A 9 4.89 -23.16 3.90
N THR A 10 6.11 -23.57 3.55
CA THR A 10 7.13 -22.67 2.98
C THR A 10 6.62 -21.98 1.72
N LEU A 11 6.00 -22.74 0.81
CA LEU A 11 5.48 -22.23 -0.46
C LEU A 11 4.34 -21.22 -0.23
N ILE A 12 3.43 -21.52 0.71
CA ILE A 12 2.33 -20.62 1.11
C ILE A 12 2.88 -19.32 1.69
N PHE A 13 3.84 -19.39 2.61
CA PHE A 13 4.40 -18.20 3.23
C PHE A 13 5.19 -17.33 2.25
N PHE A 14 5.97 -17.92 1.34
CA PHE A 14 6.60 -17.17 0.25
C PHE A 14 5.58 -16.47 -0.65
N TYR A 15 4.50 -17.16 -1.01
CA TYR A 15 3.42 -16.59 -1.81
C TYR A 15 2.79 -15.37 -1.12
N PHE A 16 2.46 -15.48 0.17
CA PHE A 16 1.93 -14.35 0.93
C PHE A 16 2.94 -13.21 1.07
N SER A 17 4.21 -13.51 1.31
CA SER A 17 5.25 -12.48 1.38
C SER A 17 5.30 -11.64 0.09
N LEU A 18 5.25 -12.29 -1.07
CA LEU A 18 5.23 -11.61 -2.37
C LEU A 18 3.96 -10.77 -2.59
N ILE A 19 2.79 -11.30 -2.23
CA ILE A 19 1.53 -10.56 -2.35
C ILE A 19 1.54 -9.31 -1.50
N PHE A 20 1.91 -9.43 -0.22
CA PHE A 20 1.93 -8.30 0.69
C PHE A 20 3.01 -7.30 0.31
N TRP A 21 4.14 -7.75 -0.24
CA TRP A 21 5.14 -6.86 -0.82
C TRP A 21 4.58 -6.03 -1.98
N ARG A 22 3.82 -6.67 -2.87
CA ARG A 22 3.15 -5.99 -3.99
C ARG A 22 2.12 -4.98 -3.51
N PHE A 23 1.24 -5.35 -2.58
CA PHE A 23 0.26 -4.43 -2.01
C PHE A 23 0.90 -3.25 -1.28
N GLY A 24 2.07 -3.43 -0.67
CA GLY A 24 2.84 -2.33 -0.08
C GLY A 24 3.39 -1.33 -1.11
N ASN A 25 3.40 -1.66 -2.40
CA ASN A 25 3.89 -0.81 -3.48
C ASN A 25 2.77 -0.20 -4.35
N GLU A 26 1.50 -0.55 -4.12
CA GLU A 26 0.34 -0.01 -4.84
C GLU A 26 -0.42 0.98 -3.94
N PRO A 27 -0.05 2.28 -3.93
CA PRO A 27 -0.75 3.29 -3.12
C PRO A 27 -2.14 3.61 -3.70
N ILE A 28 -3.08 3.98 -2.82
CA ILE A 28 -4.36 4.55 -3.21
C ILE A 28 -4.09 5.88 -3.90
N ARG A 29 -4.61 6.06 -5.12
CA ARG A 29 -4.37 7.27 -5.91
C ARG A 29 -5.00 8.47 -5.22
N THR A 30 -4.20 9.45 -4.83
CA THR A 30 -4.69 10.72 -4.30
C THR A 30 -5.45 11.49 -5.38
N PHE A 31 -6.55 12.12 -5.01
CA PHE A 31 -7.30 12.99 -5.91
C PHE A 31 -6.49 14.28 -6.12
N THR A 32 -5.91 14.46 -7.30
CA THR A 32 -5.34 15.74 -7.72
C THR A 32 -6.35 16.41 -8.63
N ILE A 33 -6.93 17.54 -8.20
CA ILE A 33 -7.60 18.45 -9.11
C ILE A 33 -6.55 18.88 -10.12
N ARG A 34 -6.75 18.54 -11.39
CA ARG A 34 -5.96 19.12 -12.47
C ARG A 34 -6.38 20.58 -12.52
N GLN A 35 -5.65 21.49 -11.86
CA GLN A 35 -5.78 22.92 -12.13
C GLN A 35 -5.48 23.09 -13.62
N ARG A 36 -6.55 23.12 -14.41
CA ARG A 36 -6.49 23.57 -15.79
C ARG A 36 -6.13 25.03 -15.66
N SER A 37 -4.84 25.33 -15.88
CA SER A 37 -4.31 26.68 -15.89
C SER A 37 -5.30 27.56 -16.63
N GLU A 38 -5.91 28.43 -15.85
CA GLU A 38 -6.68 29.57 -16.25
C GLU A 38 -5.85 30.39 -17.25
N LYS A 39 -6.33 30.45 -18.47
CA LYS A 39 -6.14 31.55 -19.41
C LYS A 39 -7.39 31.55 -20.28
N GLU A 40 -8.00 32.72 -20.40
CA GLU A 40 -9.27 33.07 -21.05
C GLU A 40 -10.42 33.13 -20.03
N GLU A 41 -10.48 34.23 -19.27
CA GLU A 41 -11.17 35.51 -19.60
C GLU A 41 -12.69 35.43 -19.33
N ASP A 42 -13.13 36.35 -18.45
CA ASP A 42 -14.49 36.88 -18.32
C ASP A 42 -15.62 35.94 -17.84
N GLN A 43 -15.92 36.00 -16.53
CA GLN A 43 -17.18 36.57 -15.97
C GLN A 43 -17.53 36.04 -14.57
N ALA A 44 -17.61 36.99 -13.64
CA ALA A 44 -18.63 37.09 -12.58
C ALA A 44 -18.86 35.87 -11.65
N GLY A 45 -18.29 35.94 -10.44
CA GLY A 45 -18.89 35.34 -9.25
C GLY A 45 -18.15 34.15 -8.62
N GLU A 46 -16.84 34.24 -8.46
CA GLU A 46 -16.05 33.26 -7.68
C GLU A 46 -15.55 33.95 -6.41
N SER A 47 -15.78 33.39 -5.21
CA SER A 47 -14.86 33.66 -4.08
C SER A 47 -15.01 32.84 -2.81
N GLU A 48 -16.07 32.07 -2.53
CA GLU A 48 -16.15 31.34 -1.23
C GLU A 48 -16.25 29.81 -1.37
N ASP A 49 -17.07 29.30 -2.28
CA ASP A 49 -17.26 27.85 -2.44
C ASP A 49 -16.02 27.14 -3.01
N GLU A 50 -15.27 27.79 -3.91
CA GLU A 50 -14.10 27.19 -4.54
C GLU A 50 -12.89 27.09 -3.59
N GLU A 51 -12.71 28.08 -2.72
CA GLU A 51 -11.72 28.05 -1.64
C GLU A 51 -12.04 26.93 -0.64
N LEU A 52 -13.29 26.83 -0.15
CA LEU A 52 -13.72 25.77 0.76
C LEU A 52 -13.55 24.36 0.16
N THR A 53 -13.84 24.21 -1.13
CA THR A 53 -13.69 22.92 -1.82
C THR A 53 -12.21 22.56 -1.99
N SER A 54 -11.36 23.53 -2.27
CA SER A 54 -9.91 23.33 -2.40
C SER A 54 -9.23 22.97 -1.08
N GLU A 55 -9.65 23.60 0.03
CA GLU A 55 -9.15 23.33 1.38
C GLU A 55 -9.55 21.91 1.84
N PHE A 56 -10.83 21.54 1.64
CA PHE A 56 -11.31 20.18 1.91
C PHE A 56 -10.55 19.12 1.09
N LEU A 57 -10.29 19.38 -0.19
CA LEU A 57 -9.53 18.45 -1.04
C LEU A 57 -8.06 18.36 -0.64
N GLY A 58 -7.48 19.44 -0.11
CA GLY A 58 -6.16 19.44 0.50
C GLY A 58 -6.09 18.57 1.76
N GLU A 59 -7.03 18.75 2.69
CA GLU A 59 -7.14 17.95 3.91
C GLU A 59 -7.41 16.47 3.58
N PHE A 60 -8.31 16.20 2.65
CA PHE A 60 -8.63 14.84 2.20
C PHE A 60 -7.43 14.17 1.51
N GLY A 61 -6.67 14.91 0.70
CA GLY A 61 -5.41 14.45 0.13
C GLY A 61 -4.37 14.10 1.21
N GLY A 62 -4.28 14.92 2.26
CA GLY A 62 -3.44 14.66 3.43
C GLY A 62 -3.86 13.39 4.19
N TYR A 63 -5.16 13.19 4.38
CA TYR A 63 -5.72 11.97 4.97
C TYR A 63 -5.40 10.73 4.12
N LEU A 64 -5.62 10.78 2.81
CA LEU A 64 -5.28 9.67 1.91
C LEU A 64 -3.78 9.34 1.94
N LYS A 65 -2.92 10.36 2.05
CA LYS A 65 -1.48 10.16 2.18
C LYS A 65 -1.12 9.44 3.48
N SER A 66 -1.70 9.84 4.61
CA SER A 66 -1.44 9.18 5.90
C SER A 66 -1.92 7.73 5.91
N VAL A 67 -3.10 7.46 5.33
CA VAL A 67 -3.63 6.09 5.16
C VAL A 67 -2.72 5.25 4.27
N ASN A 68 -2.21 5.82 3.17
CA ASN A 68 -1.26 5.13 2.29
C ASN A 68 0.06 4.80 2.99
N ASP A 69 0.62 5.75 3.73
CA ASP A 69 1.88 5.54 4.45
C ASP A 69 1.73 4.45 5.51
N LEU A 70 0.59 4.46 6.24
CA LEU A 70 0.25 3.43 7.21
C LEU A 70 0.07 2.06 6.55
N ASN A 71 -0.68 1.98 5.45
CA ASN A 71 -0.90 0.73 4.73
C ASN A 71 0.40 0.18 4.16
N LYS A 72 1.23 1.04 3.55
CA LYS A 72 2.56 0.68 3.05
C LYS A 72 3.44 0.09 4.16
N PHE A 73 3.43 0.70 5.35
CA PHE A 73 4.17 0.18 6.48
C PHE A 73 3.63 -1.20 6.93
N ARG A 74 2.31 -1.33 7.10
CA ARG A 74 1.67 -2.59 7.51
C ARG A 74 1.94 -3.72 6.53
N TYR A 75 1.82 -3.45 5.23
CA TYR A 75 2.07 -4.44 4.18
C TYR A 75 3.53 -4.84 4.08
N ARG A 76 4.49 -3.91 4.23
CA ARG A 76 5.91 -4.24 4.31
C ARG A 76 6.25 -5.08 5.54
N LEU A 77 5.65 -4.75 6.68
CA LEU A 77 5.85 -5.50 7.92
C LEU A 77 5.28 -6.92 7.83
N ALA A 78 4.09 -7.06 7.24
CA ALA A 78 3.49 -8.37 6.94
C ALA A 78 4.34 -9.18 5.96
N ALA A 79 4.78 -8.57 4.86
CA ALA A 79 5.65 -9.22 3.89
C ALA A 79 6.94 -9.75 4.52
N GLY A 80 7.58 -8.94 5.39
CA GLY A 80 8.74 -9.35 6.16
C GLY A 80 8.44 -10.50 7.12
N GLY A 81 7.32 -10.44 7.84
CA GLY A 81 6.89 -11.52 8.75
C GLY A 81 6.66 -12.85 8.03
N PHE A 82 5.97 -12.82 6.89
CA PHE A 82 5.79 -14.02 6.05
C PHE A 82 7.10 -14.54 5.46
N LEU A 83 8.05 -13.65 5.12
CA LEU A 83 9.38 -14.06 4.65
C LEU A 83 10.13 -14.83 5.73
N VAL A 84 10.15 -14.30 6.96
CA VAL A 84 10.78 -14.98 8.10
C VAL A 84 10.11 -16.34 8.35
N ALA A 85 8.76 -16.40 8.33
CA ALA A 85 8.03 -17.65 8.47
C ALA A 85 8.33 -18.67 7.35
N ALA A 86 8.53 -18.20 6.12
CA ALA A 86 8.91 -19.06 5.00
C ALA A 86 10.32 -19.64 5.19
N LEU A 87 11.27 -18.82 5.63
CA LEU A 87 12.64 -19.27 5.91
C LEU A 87 12.68 -20.26 7.09
N THR A 88 11.91 -20.04 8.15
CA THR A 88 11.86 -20.98 9.28
C THR A 88 11.21 -22.30 8.88
N ALA A 89 10.13 -22.26 8.10
CA ALA A 89 9.51 -23.47 7.56
C ALA A 89 10.46 -24.25 6.64
N LEU A 90 11.25 -23.55 5.81
CA LEU A 90 12.24 -24.15 4.93
C LEU A 90 13.38 -24.80 5.72
N LEU A 91 13.88 -24.11 6.76
CA LEU A 91 14.88 -24.65 7.66
C LEU A 91 14.38 -25.89 8.39
N LEU A 92 13.14 -25.90 8.87
CA LEU A 92 12.54 -27.08 9.51
C LEU A 92 12.37 -28.24 8.53
N ALA A 93 11.99 -27.97 7.28
CA ALA A 93 11.90 -29.00 6.25
C ALA A 93 13.26 -29.66 5.95
N LEU A 94 14.37 -28.91 6.08
CA LEU A 94 15.73 -29.39 5.86
C LEU A 94 16.40 -29.96 7.12
N ALA A 95 16.08 -29.45 8.31
CA ALA A 95 16.68 -29.86 9.57
C ALA A 95 16.05 -31.13 10.17
N LEU A 96 14.87 -31.55 9.68
CA LEU A 96 14.25 -32.85 9.98
C LEU A 96 14.84 -34.00 9.12
N ILE A 97 16.12 -33.89 8.77
CA ILE A 97 16.96 -34.97 8.23
C ILE A 97 17.58 -35.72 9.39
#